data_AF-A0A3A0BZN6-F1
#
_entry.id   AF-A0A3A0BZN6-F1
#
_cell.length_a   1.000
_cell.length_b   1.000
_cell.length_c   1.000
_cell.angle_alpha   90.00
_cell.angle_beta   90.00
_cell.angle_gamma   90.00
#
_symmetry.space_group_name_H-M   'P 1'
#
loop_
_entity.id
_entity.type
_entity.pdbx_description
1 polymer ?
#
loop_
_entity_poly.entity_id
_entity_poly.type
_entity_poly.pdbx_seq_one_letter_code
_entity_poly.pdbx_strand_id
1 'polypeptide(L)'
;MRFGVPIVLVLLPLSWFLLLRALPVGNLTIDTFPAMKEMVRLGELKGPEREIMLVLFLSVALWVGGAWLEGFLNLPDTLLSSAVVAIGAVALLSIEEVVDWNDLKGVNWGVFFVIGAGLTLGNALDKTGAGNWFAGILAPTLEGLPYLVVLSVLVLTGFALTQFMNNVTLGAILAPVLITLGEAAGIAPIRLVLPTIIAVALAFMLPSASARMTLVAVTGAVSNKTMLRAGWIVGLPSALFVLLFFYMMSLLGWI
;
A
#
# COMPACT_ATOMS: atom_id res chain seq x y z
N MET A 1 11.16 -2.11 -5.73
CA MET A 1 12.12 -1.35 -4.88
C MET A 1 12.47 0.03 -5.43
N ARG A 2 12.72 0.17 -6.75
CA ARG A 2 13.14 1.42 -7.42
C ARG A 2 12.32 2.67 -7.06
N PHE A 3 11.00 2.54 -6.93
CA PHE A 3 10.12 3.68 -6.63
C PHE A 3 9.74 3.80 -5.15
N GLY A 4 9.48 2.67 -4.48
CA GLY A 4 8.99 2.66 -3.10
C GLY A 4 10.04 3.06 -2.05
N VAL A 5 11.29 2.60 -2.19
CA VAL A 5 12.33 2.87 -1.19
C VAL A 5 12.64 4.37 -1.09
N PRO A 6 12.89 5.11 -2.19
CA PRO A 6 13.13 6.55 -2.12
C PRO A 6 11.97 7.31 -1.46
N ILE A 7 10.73 6.91 -1.77
CA ILE A 7 9.53 7.53 -1.20
C ILE A 7 9.45 7.29 0.30
N VAL A 8 9.66 6.05 0.77
CA VAL A 8 9.61 5.71 2.19
C VAL A 8 10.69 6.44 2.98
N LEU A 9 11.90 6.54 2.44
CA LEU A 9 13.02 7.24 3.07
C LEU A 9 12.72 8.73 3.35
N VAL A 10 11.83 9.35 2.56
CA VAL A 10 11.42 10.75 2.76
C VAL A 10 10.10 10.84 3.54
N LEU A 11 9.10 10.05 3.18
CA LEU A 11 7.78 10.11 3.81
C LEU A 11 7.81 9.69 5.28
N LEU A 12 8.67 8.75 5.66
CA LEU A 12 8.76 8.29 7.05
C LEU A 12 9.25 9.42 7.99
N PRO A 13 10.42 10.06 7.76
CA PRO A 13 10.83 11.18 8.59
C PRO A 13 9.90 12.40 8.47
N LEU A 14 9.33 12.67 7.29
CA LEU A 14 8.37 13.75 7.10
C LEU A 14 7.11 13.53 7.93
N SER A 15 6.50 12.34 7.85
CA SER A 15 5.29 12.01 8.60
C SER A 15 5.54 12.00 10.10
N TRP A 16 6.67 11.45 10.56
CA TRP A 16 7.11 11.51 11.95
C TRP A 16 7.17 12.95 12.45
N PHE A 17 7.87 13.83 11.74
CA PHE A 17 8.01 15.23 12.11
C PHE A 17 6.68 15.98 12.13
N LEU A 18 5.84 15.78 11.12
CA LEU A 18 4.52 16.40 11.03
C LEU A 18 3.57 15.88 12.12
N LEU A 19 3.66 14.60 12.48
CA LEU A 19 2.90 14.00 13.57
C LEU A 19 3.31 14.62 14.91
N LEU A 20 4.61 14.75 15.20
CA LEU A 20 5.07 15.41 16.44
C LEU A 20 4.58 16.86 16.56
N ARG A 21 4.43 17.56 15.44
CA ARG A 21 3.85 18.91 15.41
C ARG A 21 2.33 18.91 15.55
N ALA A 22 1.64 17.94 14.95
CA ALA A 22 0.19 17.83 15.01
C ALA A 22 -0.31 17.35 16.39
N LEU A 23 0.48 16.47 17.02
CA LEU A 23 0.23 15.80 18.28
C LEU A 23 1.47 15.98 19.16
N PRO A 24 1.66 17.17 19.77
CA PRO A 24 2.77 17.37 20.70
C PRO A 24 2.58 16.45 21.89
N VAL A 25 3.41 15.42 21.95
CA VAL A 25 3.49 14.52 23.09
C VAL A 25 4.38 15.18 24.12
N GLY A 26 3.90 15.35 25.36
CA GLY A 26 4.72 15.87 26.46
C GLY A 26 5.91 14.95 26.77
N ASN A 27 6.80 15.39 27.66
CA ASN A 27 7.85 14.52 28.21
C ASN A 27 7.20 13.34 28.94
N LEU A 28 6.96 12.25 28.21
CA LEU A 28 6.45 11.01 28.75
C LEU A 28 7.65 10.22 29.26
N THR A 29 7.77 10.14 30.57
CA THR A 29 8.47 9.01 31.20
C THR A 29 7.61 7.78 30.95
N ILE A 30 7.99 6.97 29.97
CA ILE A 30 7.33 5.69 29.72
C ILE A 30 7.65 4.78 30.90
N ASP A 31 6.62 4.41 31.67
CA ASP A 31 6.76 3.37 32.66
C ASP A 31 6.99 2.04 31.94
N THR A 32 8.21 1.53 32.03
CA THR A 32 8.62 0.27 31.39
C THR A 32 8.30 -0.94 32.25
N PHE A 33 7.89 -0.75 33.52
CA PHE A 33 7.62 -1.84 34.44
C PHE A 33 6.53 -2.80 33.94
N PRO A 34 5.39 -2.35 33.37
CA PRO A 34 4.38 -3.25 32.80
C PRO A 34 4.92 -4.07 31.63
N ALA A 35 5.70 -3.44 30.73
CA ALA A 35 6.28 -4.11 29.57
C ALA A 35 7.33 -5.15 30.00
N MET A 36 8.16 -4.82 30.99
CA MET A 36 9.15 -5.73 31.54
C MET A 36 8.48 -6.91 32.25
N LYS A 37 7.41 -6.67 33.01
CA LYS A 37 6.61 -7.73 33.65
C LYS A 37 5.99 -8.67 32.61
N GLU A 38 5.46 -8.13 31.52
CA GLU A 38 4.88 -8.96 30.45
C GLU A 38 5.96 -9.73 29.68
N MET A 39 7.13 -9.13 29.42
CA MET A 39 8.27 -9.83 28.81
C MET A 39 8.74 -11.01 29.68
N VAL A 40 8.84 -10.83 30.99
CA VAL A 40 9.18 -11.91 31.94
C VAL A 40 8.08 -12.99 31.96
N ARG A 41 6.81 -12.59 31.84
CA ARG A 41 5.67 -13.53 31.80
C ARG A 41 5.65 -14.36 30.52
N LEU A 42 5.96 -13.75 29.37
CA LEU A 42 6.02 -14.43 28.07
C LEU A 42 7.18 -15.44 28.04
N GLY A 43 8.29 -15.12 28.69
CA GLY A 43 9.43 -16.02 28.83
C GLY A 43 10.25 -16.13 27.54
N GLU A 44 10.96 -17.25 27.38
CA GLU A 44 11.73 -17.52 26.18
C GLU A 44 10.83 -17.89 25.00
N LEU A 45 11.34 -17.62 23.79
CA LEU A 45 10.65 -17.95 22.55
C LEU A 45 10.34 -19.44 22.46
N LYS A 46 9.08 -19.76 22.25
CA LYS A 46 8.62 -21.14 22.12
C LYS A 46 8.97 -21.70 20.74
N GLY A 47 8.89 -23.03 20.59
CA GLY A 47 9.13 -23.72 19.33
C GLY A 47 8.37 -23.10 18.14
N PRO A 48 7.02 -22.97 18.22
CA PRO A 48 6.23 -22.39 17.14
C PRO A 48 6.59 -20.93 16.82
N GLU A 49 6.90 -20.12 17.84
CA GLU A 49 7.29 -18.71 17.63
C GLU A 49 8.62 -18.60 16.89
N ARG A 50 9.59 -19.47 17.21
CA ARG A 50 10.87 -19.53 16.52
C ARG A 50 10.71 -19.95 15.07
N GLU A 51 9.79 -20.87 14.80
CA GLU A 51 9.49 -21.34 13.45
C GLU A 51 8.83 -20.26 12.60
N ILE A 52 7.82 -19.56 13.13
CA ILE A 52 7.18 -18.41 12.46
C ILE A 52 8.24 -17.37 12.07
N MET A 53 9.14 -17.03 13.00
CA MET A 53 10.20 -16.07 12.72
C MET A 53 11.17 -16.55 11.64
N LEU A 54 11.52 -17.84 11.63
CA LEU A 54 12.39 -18.42 10.62
C LEU A 54 11.73 -18.41 9.23
N VAL A 55 10.48 -18.86 9.14
CA VAL A 55 9.71 -18.83 7.88
C VAL A 55 9.55 -17.42 7.36
N LEU A 56 9.23 -16.46 8.24
CA LEU A 56 9.11 -15.05 7.87
C LEU A 56 10.45 -14.49 7.36
N PHE A 57 11.54 -14.78 8.06
CA PHE A 57 12.87 -14.34 7.66
C PHE A 57 13.26 -14.89 6.28
N LEU A 58 13.08 -16.20 6.07
CA LEU A 58 13.34 -16.85 4.78
C LEU A 58 12.46 -16.27 3.67
N SER A 59 11.18 -16.02 3.94
CA SER A 59 10.24 -15.44 2.98
C SER A 59 10.69 -14.04 2.55
N VAL A 60 11.09 -13.19 3.50
CA VAL A 60 11.60 -11.85 3.21
C VAL A 60 12.92 -11.93 2.43
N ALA A 61 13.83 -12.82 2.80
CA ALA A 61 15.08 -13.03 2.07
C ALA A 61 14.83 -13.46 0.62
N LEU A 62 13.87 -14.36 0.38
CA LEU A 62 13.46 -14.79 -0.96
C LEU A 62 12.73 -13.69 -1.73
N TRP A 63 11.91 -12.84 -1.11
CA TRP A 63 11.29 -11.71 -1.82
C TRP A 63 12.31 -10.65 -2.26
N VAL A 64 13.36 -10.42 -1.48
CA VAL A 64 14.40 -9.45 -1.79
C VAL A 64 15.43 -10.01 -2.78
N GLY A 65 15.86 -11.26 -2.57
CA GLY A 65 16.93 -11.91 -3.32
C GLY A 65 16.47 -12.90 -4.39
N GLY A 66 15.17 -13.15 -4.53
CA GLY A 66 14.61 -14.22 -5.37
C GLY A 66 15.03 -14.11 -6.83
N ALA A 67 14.87 -12.93 -7.44
CA ALA A 67 15.25 -12.70 -8.83
C ALA A 67 16.76 -12.91 -9.08
N TRP A 68 17.61 -12.56 -8.11
CA TRP A 68 19.04 -12.82 -8.19
C TRP A 68 19.34 -14.32 -8.07
N LEU A 69 18.63 -15.02 -7.17
CA LEU A 69 18.80 -16.45 -6.94
C LEU A 69 18.31 -17.28 -8.14
N GLU A 70 17.20 -16.89 -8.76
CA GLU A 70 16.68 -17.49 -10.00
C GLU A 70 17.72 -17.41 -11.12
N GLY A 71 18.29 -16.22 -11.35
CA GLY A 71 19.33 -16.03 -12.35
C GLY A 71 20.62 -16.78 -12.04
N PHE A 72 21.02 -16.85 -10.76
CA PHE A 72 22.23 -17.56 -10.34
C PHE A 72 22.10 -19.09 -10.49
N LEU A 73 20.92 -19.64 -10.19
CA LEU A 73 20.64 -21.09 -10.27
C LEU A 73 20.02 -21.52 -11.61
N ASN A 74 19.80 -20.58 -12.53
CA ASN A 74 19.16 -20.80 -13.83
C ASN A 74 17.75 -21.42 -13.71
N LEU A 75 16.96 -20.91 -12.76
CA LEU A 75 15.58 -21.30 -12.49
C LEU A 75 14.59 -20.43 -13.30
N PRO A 76 13.33 -20.86 -13.46
CA PRO A 76 12.30 -20.03 -14.09
C PRO A 76 12.04 -18.73 -13.29
N ASP A 77 11.91 -17.59 -13.98
CA ASP A 77 11.75 -16.22 -13.42
C ASP A 77 10.48 -15.99 -12.56
N THR A 78 9.64 -17.02 -12.37
CA THR A 78 8.40 -16.93 -11.61
C THR A 78 8.39 -17.83 -10.38
N LEU A 79 9.41 -18.67 -10.22
CA LEU A 79 9.46 -19.73 -9.21
C LEU A 79 9.55 -19.14 -7.79
N LEU A 80 10.28 -18.04 -7.62
CA LEU A 80 10.43 -17.28 -6.39
C LEU A 80 9.61 -15.98 -6.41
N SER A 81 8.55 -15.93 -7.23
CA SER A 81 7.60 -14.81 -7.22
C SER A 81 6.95 -14.64 -5.84
N SER A 82 6.49 -13.42 -5.53
CA SER A 82 5.95 -13.11 -4.20
C SER A 82 4.80 -14.04 -3.78
N ALA A 83 3.97 -14.46 -4.74
CA ALA A 83 2.86 -15.36 -4.52
C ALA A 83 3.31 -16.79 -4.17
N VAL A 84 4.28 -17.34 -4.91
CA VAL A 84 4.78 -18.71 -4.65
C VAL A 84 5.46 -18.79 -3.30
N VAL A 85 6.31 -17.81 -2.97
CA VAL A 85 6.96 -17.74 -1.66
C VAL A 85 5.93 -17.65 -0.53
N ALA A 86 4.88 -16.83 -0.69
CA ALA A 86 3.83 -16.70 0.32
C ALA A 86 3.03 -18.00 0.50
N ILE A 87 2.66 -18.68 -0.59
CA ILE A 87 1.94 -19.96 -0.54
C ILE A 87 2.82 -21.02 0.11
N GLY A 88 4.10 -21.10 -0.25
CA GLY A 88 5.06 -22.02 0.34
C GLY A 88 5.25 -21.79 1.84
N ALA A 89 5.32 -20.52 2.27
CA ALA A 89 5.42 -20.16 3.69
C ALA A 89 4.18 -20.61 4.49
N VAL A 90 2.97 -20.35 3.98
CA VAL A 90 1.73 -20.80 4.65
C VAL A 90 1.64 -22.32 4.65
N ALA A 91 1.97 -22.98 3.54
CA ALA A 91 1.97 -24.44 3.46
C ALA A 91 2.94 -25.07 4.49
N LEU A 92 4.14 -24.51 4.63
CA LEU A 92 5.12 -25.00 5.61
C LEU A 92 4.60 -24.84 7.04
N LEU A 93 4.09 -23.66 7.39
CA LEU A 93 3.52 -23.42 8.72
C LEU A 93 2.29 -24.30 9.03
N SER A 94 1.51 -24.67 8.01
CA SER A 94 0.39 -25.60 8.19
C SER A 94 0.82 -27.07 8.31
N ILE A 95 1.90 -27.48 7.61
CA ILE A 95 2.45 -28.84 7.73
C ILE A 95 3.05 -29.07 9.12
N GLU A 96 3.72 -28.07 9.67
CA GLU A 96 4.31 -28.08 11.01
C GLU A 96 3.27 -27.82 12.12
N GLU A 97 1.97 -27.77 11.77
CA GLU A 97 0.84 -27.55 12.67
C GLU A 97 0.93 -26.25 13.50
N VAL A 98 1.70 -25.27 13.00
CA VAL A 98 1.85 -23.94 13.61
C VAL A 98 0.66 -23.04 13.30
N VAL A 99 0.07 -23.20 12.11
CA VAL A 99 -1.10 -22.43 11.65
C VAL A 99 -2.19 -23.39 11.16
N ASP A 100 -3.39 -23.22 11.69
CA ASP A 100 -4.57 -24.00 11.30
C ASP A 100 -5.55 -23.21 10.42
N TRP A 101 -6.64 -23.87 9.98
CA TRP A 101 -7.67 -23.22 9.19
C TRP A 101 -8.44 -22.12 9.96
N ASN A 102 -8.55 -22.22 11.28
CA ASN A 102 -9.19 -21.20 12.11
C ASN A 102 -8.39 -19.91 12.10
N ASP A 103 -7.06 -19.98 12.12
CA ASP A 103 -6.18 -18.82 12.00
C ASP A 103 -6.38 -18.08 10.67
N LEU A 104 -6.65 -18.83 9.59
CA LEU A 104 -6.88 -18.26 8.26
C LEU A 104 -8.26 -17.61 8.09
N LYS A 105 -9.21 -17.81 9.02
CA LYS A 105 -10.53 -17.16 8.97
C LYS A 105 -10.45 -15.64 9.11
N GLY A 106 -9.37 -15.12 9.71
CA GLY A 106 -9.12 -13.68 9.82
C GLY A 106 -8.70 -13.01 8.51
N VAL A 107 -8.39 -13.77 7.46
CA VAL A 107 -8.01 -13.24 6.15
C VAL A 107 -9.21 -12.60 5.46
N ASN A 108 -9.02 -11.39 4.92
CA ASN A 108 -10.06 -10.74 4.13
C ASN A 108 -10.13 -11.33 2.72
N TRP A 109 -10.82 -12.47 2.59
CA TRP A 109 -11.02 -13.19 1.33
C TRP A 109 -11.70 -12.33 0.25
N GLY A 110 -12.50 -11.34 0.65
CA GLY A 110 -13.16 -10.40 -0.26
C GLY A 110 -12.19 -9.62 -1.15
N VAL A 111 -10.97 -9.36 -0.69
CA VAL A 111 -9.94 -8.66 -1.48
C VAL A 111 -9.59 -9.42 -2.75
N PHE A 112 -9.51 -10.75 -2.71
CA PHE A 112 -9.20 -11.56 -3.90
C PHE A 112 -10.31 -11.44 -4.95
N PHE A 113 -11.57 -11.46 -4.53
CA PHE A 113 -12.71 -11.26 -5.42
C PHE A 113 -12.71 -9.86 -6.04
N VAL A 114 -12.37 -8.82 -5.28
CA VAL A 114 -12.26 -7.45 -5.81
C VAL A 114 -11.12 -7.33 -6.81
N ILE A 115 -9.96 -7.92 -6.55
CA ILE A 115 -8.84 -7.93 -7.51
C ILE A 115 -9.27 -8.65 -8.79
N GLY A 116 -9.87 -9.83 -8.68
CA GLY A 116 -10.37 -10.59 -9.83
C GLY A 116 -11.43 -9.82 -10.63
N ALA A 117 -12.37 -9.17 -9.94
CA ALA A 117 -13.38 -8.31 -10.56
C ALA A 117 -12.76 -7.09 -11.24
N GLY A 118 -11.76 -6.45 -10.64
CA GLY A 118 -11.02 -5.32 -11.21
C GLY A 118 -10.28 -5.71 -12.48
N LEU A 119 -9.56 -6.83 -12.48
CA LEU A 119 -8.89 -7.35 -13.68
C LEU A 119 -9.90 -7.71 -14.79
N THR A 120 -11.03 -8.31 -14.42
CA THR A 120 -12.12 -8.62 -15.36
C THR A 120 -12.73 -7.35 -15.95
N LEU A 121 -12.93 -6.31 -15.12
CA LEU A 121 -13.40 -5.00 -15.56
C LEU A 121 -12.42 -4.34 -16.52
N GLY A 122 -11.11 -4.33 -16.20
CA GLY A 122 -10.08 -3.81 -17.11
C GLY A 122 -10.13 -4.49 -18.48
N ASN A 123 -10.17 -5.83 -18.48
CA ASN A 123 -10.30 -6.61 -19.71
C ASN A 123 -11.60 -6.31 -20.47
N ALA A 124 -12.71 -6.08 -19.77
CA ALA A 124 -13.98 -5.73 -20.39
C ALA A 124 -13.93 -4.32 -21.01
N LEU A 125 -13.30 -3.34 -20.34
CA LEU A 125 -13.13 -1.98 -20.87
C LEU A 125 -12.31 -1.95 -22.15
N ASP A 126 -11.25 -2.76 -22.20
CA ASP A 126 -10.42 -2.93 -23.40
C ASP A 126 -11.20 -3.61 -24.53
N LYS A 127 -11.76 -4.80 -24.29
CA LYS A 127 -12.48 -5.58 -25.31
C LYS A 127 -13.71 -4.89 -25.88
N THR A 128 -14.44 -4.12 -25.06
CA THR A 128 -15.65 -3.41 -25.51
C THR A 128 -15.32 -2.08 -26.20
N GLY A 129 -14.08 -1.61 -26.12
CA GLY A 129 -13.70 -0.27 -26.55
C GLY A 129 -14.24 0.84 -25.64
N ALA A 130 -14.86 0.51 -24.51
CA ALA A 130 -15.37 1.49 -23.55
C ALA A 130 -14.27 2.37 -22.98
N GLY A 131 -13.05 1.83 -22.80
CA GLY A 131 -11.87 2.60 -22.41
C GLY A 131 -11.53 3.69 -23.43
N ASN A 132 -11.50 3.34 -24.72
CA ASN A 132 -11.26 4.29 -25.81
C ASN A 132 -12.37 5.32 -25.93
N TRP A 133 -13.64 4.91 -25.77
CA TRP A 133 -14.77 5.83 -25.74
C TRP A 133 -14.67 6.84 -24.59
N PHE A 134 -14.32 6.38 -23.38
CA PHE A 134 -14.16 7.24 -22.21
C PHE A 134 -12.97 8.19 -22.36
N ALA A 135 -11.85 7.71 -22.91
CA ALA A 135 -10.72 8.54 -23.27
C ALA A 135 -11.10 9.57 -24.33
N GLY A 136 -11.93 9.24 -25.32
CA GLY A 136 -12.43 10.18 -26.32
C GLY A 136 -13.30 11.30 -25.73
N ILE A 137 -14.02 11.04 -24.64
CA ILE A 137 -14.78 12.07 -23.90
C ILE A 137 -13.84 12.97 -23.09
N LEU A 138 -12.83 12.38 -22.45
CA LEU A 138 -11.92 13.12 -21.58
C LEU A 138 -10.83 13.86 -22.37
N ALA A 139 -10.36 13.31 -23.48
CA ALA A 139 -9.25 13.82 -24.26
C ALA A 139 -9.40 15.32 -24.61
N PRO A 140 -10.54 15.81 -25.12
CA PRO A 140 -10.72 17.25 -25.38
C PRO A 140 -10.59 18.12 -24.12
N THR A 141 -10.98 17.59 -22.97
CA THR A 141 -10.87 18.28 -21.67
C THR A 141 -9.45 18.26 -21.11
N LEU A 142 -8.65 17.26 -21.51
CA LEU A 142 -7.27 17.06 -21.09
C LEU A 142 -6.29 17.69 -22.09
N GLU A 143 -6.72 17.93 -23.32
CA GLU A 143 -5.91 18.50 -24.40
C GLU A 143 -5.49 19.93 -24.03
N GLY A 144 -4.18 20.17 -24.02
CA GLY A 144 -3.60 21.44 -23.59
C GLY A 144 -3.46 21.62 -22.06
N LEU A 145 -4.00 20.71 -21.23
CA LEU A 145 -3.72 20.75 -19.79
C LEU A 145 -2.30 20.27 -19.50
N PRO A 146 -1.56 20.96 -18.61
CA PRO A 146 -0.27 20.45 -18.14
C PRO A 146 -0.44 19.09 -17.49
N TYR A 147 0.46 18.14 -17.76
CA TYR A 147 0.47 16.81 -17.12
C TYR A 147 0.39 16.89 -15.59
N LEU A 148 0.99 17.93 -15.00
CA LEU A 148 0.89 18.23 -13.57
C LEU A 148 -0.56 18.33 -13.07
N VAL A 149 -1.47 18.92 -13.85
CA VAL A 149 -2.88 19.09 -13.48
C VAL A 149 -3.57 17.73 -13.45
N VAL A 150 -3.39 16.91 -14.48
CA VAL A 150 -3.94 15.54 -14.55
C VAL A 150 -3.47 14.70 -13.38
N LEU A 151 -2.15 14.72 -13.14
CA LEU A 151 -1.54 14.02 -12.01
C LEU A 151 -2.06 14.52 -10.66
N SER A 152 -2.27 15.84 -10.52
CA SER A 152 -2.82 16.44 -9.30
C SER A 152 -4.22 15.94 -8.99
N VAL A 153 -5.10 15.91 -9.99
CA VAL A 153 -6.47 15.40 -9.83
C VAL A 153 -6.43 13.94 -9.37
N LEU A 154 -5.66 13.09 -10.07
CA LEU A 154 -5.60 11.66 -9.75
C LEU A 154 -5.05 11.40 -8.34
N VAL A 155 -3.94 12.05 -7.96
CA VAL A 155 -3.32 11.88 -6.64
C VAL A 155 -4.24 12.37 -5.53
N LEU A 156 -4.84 13.57 -5.68
CA LEU A 156 -5.71 14.14 -4.66
C LEU A 156 -7.03 13.36 -4.54
N THR A 157 -7.60 12.89 -5.66
CA THR A 157 -8.78 12.02 -5.64
C THR A 157 -8.47 10.68 -4.98
N GLY A 158 -7.36 10.03 -5.32
CA GLY A 158 -6.93 8.78 -4.67
C GLY A 158 -6.74 8.94 -3.16
N PHE A 159 -6.07 10.02 -2.74
CA PHE A 159 -5.89 10.39 -1.34
C PHE A 159 -7.21 10.67 -0.61
N ALA A 160 -8.18 11.32 -1.27
CA ALA A 160 -9.48 11.60 -0.68
C ALA A 160 -10.32 10.32 -0.54
N LEU A 161 -10.42 9.52 -1.61
CA LEU A 161 -11.23 8.30 -1.64
C LEU A 161 -10.74 7.26 -0.64
N THR A 162 -9.42 7.15 -0.43
CA THR A 162 -8.87 6.15 0.49
C THR A 162 -9.21 6.40 1.95
N GLN A 163 -9.72 7.59 2.31
CA GLN A 163 -10.19 7.81 3.68
C GLN A 163 -11.53 7.09 3.95
N PHE A 164 -12.29 6.79 2.91
CA PHE A 164 -13.62 6.17 2.99
C PHE A 164 -13.62 4.68 2.64
N MET A 165 -12.59 4.20 1.95
CA MET A 165 -12.50 2.84 1.43
C MET A 165 -11.19 2.18 1.85
N ASN A 166 -11.19 0.85 1.95
CA ASN A 166 -9.97 0.09 2.17
C ASN A 166 -8.95 0.32 1.04
N ASN A 167 -7.71 0.64 1.40
CA ASN A 167 -6.65 0.99 0.45
C ASN A 167 -6.40 -0.10 -0.60
N VAL A 168 -6.48 -1.38 -0.22
CA VAL A 168 -6.24 -2.51 -1.12
C VAL A 168 -7.40 -2.66 -2.11
N THR A 169 -8.64 -2.58 -1.61
CA THR A 169 -9.85 -2.59 -2.45
C THR A 169 -9.82 -1.43 -3.45
N LEU A 170 -9.53 -0.21 -2.98
CA LEU A 170 -9.51 0.97 -3.84
C LEU A 170 -8.41 0.87 -4.90
N GLY A 171 -7.21 0.42 -4.52
CA GLY A 171 -6.12 0.20 -5.47
C GLY A 171 -6.45 -0.85 -6.54
N ALA A 172 -7.09 -1.94 -6.14
CA ALA A 172 -7.52 -3.01 -7.04
C ALA A 172 -8.58 -2.56 -8.06
N ILE A 173 -9.44 -1.62 -7.68
CA ILE A 173 -10.44 -1.02 -8.58
C ILE A 173 -9.80 0.00 -9.52
N LEU A 174 -8.97 0.90 -8.99
CA LEU A 174 -8.43 2.03 -9.76
C LEU A 174 -7.33 1.60 -10.75
N ALA A 175 -6.45 0.66 -10.38
CA ALA A 175 -5.32 0.27 -11.22
C ALA A 175 -5.72 -0.13 -12.66
N PRO A 176 -6.65 -1.08 -12.90
CA PRO A 176 -7.03 -1.49 -14.25
C PRO A 176 -7.68 -0.35 -15.06
N VAL A 177 -8.46 0.52 -14.40
CA VAL A 177 -9.09 1.68 -15.05
C VAL A 177 -8.02 2.68 -15.50
N LEU A 178 -7.04 2.97 -14.65
CA LEU A 178 -5.94 3.89 -14.96
C LEU A 178 -4.99 3.33 -16.03
N ILE A 179 -4.81 2.00 -16.08
CA ILE A 179 -4.04 1.34 -17.15
C ILE A 179 -4.72 1.59 -18.50
N THR A 180 -6.00 1.22 -18.59
CA THR A 180 -6.80 1.38 -19.82
C THR A 180 -6.84 2.84 -20.26
N LEU A 181 -7.01 3.76 -19.32
CA LEU A 181 -7.01 5.20 -19.60
C LEU A 181 -5.66 5.69 -20.11
N GLY A 182 -4.56 5.24 -19.50
CA GLY A 182 -3.20 5.60 -19.94
C GLY A 182 -2.95 5.16 -21.38
N GLU A 183 -3.27 3.90 -21.69
CA GLU A 183 -3.14 3.33 -23.04
C GLU A 183 -3.95 4.12 -24.07
N ALA A 184 -5.23 4.39 -23.77
CA ALA A 184 -6.12 5.12 -24.65
C ALA A 184 -5.71 6.60 -24.84
N ALA A 185 -5.11 7.22 -23.82
CA ALA A 185 -4.61 8.60 -23.86
C ALA A 185 -3.18 8.72 -24.41
N GLY A 186 -2.52 7.61 -24.75
CA GLY A 186 -1.11 7.60 -25.17
C GLY A 186 -0.13 7.99 -24.06
N ILE A 187 -0.54 7.90 -22.79
CA ILE A 187 0.29 8.16 -21.62
C ILE A 187 0.72 6.82 -21.05
N ALA A 188 2.03 6.61 -20.84
CA ALA A 188 2.53 5.39 -20.23
C ALA A 188 1.78 5.08 -18.91
N PRO A 189 1.06 3.94 -18.79
CA PRO A 189 0.20 3.63 -17.64
C PRO A 189 0.87 3.81 -16.28
N ILE A 190 2.16 3.49 -16.21
CA ILE A 190 2.98 3.61 -15.01
C ILE A 190 2.98 5.04 -14.42
N ARG A 191 2.87 6.06 -15.28
CA ARG A 191 2.83 7.48 -14.91
C ARG A 191 1.52 7.87 -14.21
N LEU A 192 0.44 7.14 -14.45
CA LEU A 192 -0.85 7.38 -13.81
C LEU A 192 -1.05 6.46 -12.60
N VAL A 193 -0.73 5.17 -12.76
CA VAL A 193 -1.00 4.13 -11.77
C VAL A 193 -0.14 4.30 -10.52
N LEU A 194 1.19 4.36 -10.65
CA LEU A 194 2.07 4.43 -9.47
C LEU A 194 1.78 5.59 -8.52
N PRO A 195 1.75 6.86 -8.97
CA PRO A 195 1.47 7.98 -8.08
C PRO A 195 0.09 7.87 -7.41
N THR A 196 -0.93 7.44 -8.16
CA THR A 196 -2.29 7.32 -7.63
C THR A 196 -2.38 6.21 -6.58
N ILE A 197 -1.80 5.03 -6.85
CA ILE A 197 -1.84 3.90 -5.92
C ILE A 197 -1.02 4.20 -4.65
N ILE A 198 0.09 4.93 -4.76
CA ILE A 198 0.85 5.37 -3.59
C ILE A 198 0.07 6.41 -2.80
N ALA A 199 -0.66 7.32 -3.45
CA ALA A 199 -1.55 8.25 -2.77
C ALA A 199 -2.71 7.55 -2.04
N VAL A 200 -3.26 6.48 -2.62
CA VAL A 200 -4.25 5.59 -1.98
C VAL A 200 -3.66 4.89 -0.75
N ALA A 201 -2.33 4.72 -0.63
CA ALA A 201 -1.75 4.18 0.60
C ALA A 201 -1.78 5.19 1.78
N LEU A 202 -2.00 6.48 1.53
CA LEU A 202 -1.93 7.57 2.51
C LEU A 202 -3.23 7.75 3.31
N ALA A 203 -3.68 6.69 3.96
CA ALA A 203 -4.90 6.66 4.79
C ALA A 203 -4.63 7.12 6.24
N PHE A 204 -4.79 8.41 6.53
CA PHE A 204 -4.41 9.00 7.82
C PHE A 204 -5.56 9.68 8.59
N MET A 205 -6.75 9.84 8.00
CA MET A 205 -7.78 10.74 8.56
C MET A 205 -8.91 10.02 9.31
N LEU A 206 -9.44 8.94 8.74
CA LEU A 206 -10.69 8.33 9.18
C LEU A 206 -10.48 6.90 9.70
N PRO A 207 -11.24 6.46 10.74
CA PRO A 207 -11.11 5.10 11.26
C PRO A 207 -11.45 4.05 10.20
N SER A 208 -12.47 4.33 9.38
CA SER A 208 -12.94 3.48 8.28
C SER A 208 -11.89 3.15 7.23
N ALA A 209 -10.86 3.98 7.11
CA ALA A 209 -9.84 3.84 6.08
C ALA A 209 -8.98 2.58 6.26
N SER A 210 -8.64 2.23 7.50
CA SER A 210 -7.83 1.03 7.78
C SER A 210 -7.96 0.52 9.20
N ALA A 211 -7.65 -0.77 9.40
CA ALA A 211 -7.62 -1.40 10.72
C ALA A 211 -6.65 -0.68 11.69
N ARG A 212 -5.54 -0.13 11.20
CA ARG A 212 -4.59 0.65 12.01
C ARG A 212 -5.23 1.93 12.56
N MET A 213 -5.97 2.65 11.71
CA MET A 213 -6.67 3.87 12.14
C MET A 213 -7.88 3.54 13.04
N THR A 214 -8.56 2.42 12.78
CA THR A 214 -9.60 1.91 13.69
C THR A 214 -9.01 1.60 15.05
N LEU A 215 -7.85 0.93 15.12
CA LEU A 215 -7.18 0.60 16.38
C LEU A 215 -6.89 1.85 17.23
N VAL A 216 -6.38 2.91 16.60
CA VAL A 216 -6.16 4.20 17.28
C VAL A 216 -7.47 4.78 17.80
N ALA A 217 -8.53 4.78 16.98
CA ALA A 217 -9.83 5.34 17.37
C ALA A 217 -10.47 4.59 18.55
N VAL A 218 -10.37 3.26 18.59
CA VAL A 218 -10.98 2.45 19.68
C VAL A 218 -10.22 2.54 20.99
N THR A 219 -8.96 2.97 20.99
CA THR A 219 -8.22 3.22 22.26
C THR A 219 -8.83 4.34 23.09
N GLY A 220 -9.60 5.24 22.48
CA GLY A 220 -10.11 6.46 23.13
C GLY A 220 -9.03 7.50 23.43
N ALA A 221 -7.75 7.22 23.15
CA ALA A 221 -6.64 8.12 23.45
C ALA A 221 -6.61 9.36 22.56
N VAL A 222 -7.21 9.30 21.36
CA VAL A 222 -7.25 10.39 20.39
C VAL A 222 -8.70 10.61 19.94
N SER A 223 -9.18 11.85 20.02
CA SER A 223 -10.52 12.19 19.54
C SER A 223 -10.61 12.11 18.00
N ASN A 224 -11.78 11.79 17.45
CA ASN A 224 -12.01 11.78 16.00
C ASN A 224 -11.61 13.11 15.33
N LYS A 225 -11.87 14.24 15.99
CA LYS A 225 -11.49 15.58 15.48
C LYS A 225 -9.97 15.75 15.44
N THR A 226 -9.27 15.29 16.47
CA THR A 226 -7.81 15.33 16.51
C THR A 226 -7.21 14.43 15.42
N MET A 227 -7.78 13.24 15.23
CA MET A 227 -7.34 12.30 14.20
C MET A 227 -7.54 12.85 12.79
N LEU A 228 -8.71 13.44 12.49
CA LEU A 228 -8.97 14.15 11.24
C LEU A 228 -7.95 15.27 11.01
N ARG A 229 -7.69 16.11 12.03
CA ARG A 229 -6.75 17.22 11.94
C ARG A 229 -5.31 16.73 11.69
N ALA A 230 -4.85 15.73 12.45
CA ALA A 230 -3.53 15.14 12.27
C ALA A 230 -3.40 14.49 10.89
N GLY A 231 -4.45 13.79 10.44
CA GLY A 231 -4.51 13.20 9.11
C GLY A 231 -4.41 14.23 7.98
N TRP A 232 -5.01 15.41 8.14
CA TRP A 232 -4.80 16.52 7.20
C TRP A 232 -3.38 17.09 7.24
N ILE A 233 -2.85 17.32 8.44
CA ILE A 233 -1.51 17.89 8.63
C ILE A 233 -0.42 16.97 8.06
N VAL A 234 -0.60 15.65 8.13
CA VAL A 234 0.39 14.67 7.67
C VAL A 234 0.08 14.20 6.25
N GLY A 235 -1.17 13.89 5.97
CA GLY A 235 -1.59 13.27 4.74
C GLY A 235 -1.50 14.19 3.53
N LEU A 236 -1.95 15.45 3.65
CA LEU A 236 -1.91 16.37 2.52
C LEU A 236 -0.47 16.69 2.09
N PRO A 237 0.49 17.04 2.98
CA PRO A 237 1.88 17.18 2.59
C PRO A 237 2.49 15.90 2.01
N SER A 238 2.10 14.73 2.52
CA SER A 238 2.55 13.44 1.98
C SER A 238 2.05 13.22 0.55
N ALA A 239 0.77 13.52 0.28
CA ALA A 239 0.18 13.41 -1.06
C ALA A 239 0.83 14.40 -2.04
N LEU A 240 1.08 15.64 -1.60
CA LEU A 240 1.80 16.65 -2.39
C LEU A 240 3.25 16.23 -2.66
N PHE A 241 3.93 15.62 -1.69
CA PHE A 241 5.26 15.06 -1.91
C PHE A 241 5.22 13.96 -2.99
N VAL A 242 4.29 13.01 -2.91
CA VAL A 242 4.12 11.95 -3.92
C VAL A 242 3.89 12.55 -5.30
N LEU A 243 3.00 13.53 -5.41
CA LEU A 243 2.73 14.27 -6.64
C LEU A 243 4.01 14.91 -7.22
N LEU A 244 4.75 15.67 -6.42
CA LEU A 244 5.97 16.34 -6.87
C LEU A 244 7.08 15.35 -7.24
N PHE A 245 7.22 14.27 -6.48
CA PHE A 245 8.20 13.21 -6.74
C PHE A 245 7.94 12.56 -8.10
N PHE A 246 6.72 12.11 -8.37
CA PHE A 246 6.38 11.48 -9.64
C PHE A 246 6.34 12.46 -10.81
N TYR A 247 5.96 13.71 -10.58
CA TYR A 247 6.09 14.76 -11.59
C TYR A 247 7.54 14.95 -12.01
N MET A 248 8.46 15.06 -11.04
CA MET A 248 9.89 15.20 -11.30
C MET A 248 10.47 13.98 -12.03
N MET A 249 10.09 12.77 -11.61
CA MET A 249 10.52 11.54 -12.31
C MET A 249 10.05 11.50 -13.77
N SER A 250 8.83 11.98 -14.03
CA SER A 250 8.31 12.08 -15.40
C SER A 250 9.07 13.11 -16.23
N LEU A 251 9.44 14.26 -15.65
CA LEU A 251 10.24 15.28 -16.34
C LEU A 251 11.66 14.78 -16.67
N LEU A 252 12.25 13.98 -15.78
CA LEU A 252 13.57 13.36 -15.97
C LEU A 252 13.54 12.13 -16.90
N GLY A 253 12.37 11.72 -17.39
CA GLY A 253 12.21 10.57 -18.29
C GLY A 253 12.47 9.21 -17.62
N TRP A 254 12.36 9.11 -16.30
CA TRP A 254 12.61 7.87 -15.55
C TRP A 254 11.40 6.95 -15.46
N ILE A 255 10.23 7.46 -15.84
CA ILE A 255 8.93 6.79 -15.96
C ILE A 255 8.18 7.38 -17.15
#